data_AF-A0A8D8C7U4-F1
#
_entry.id   AF-A0A8D8C7U4-F1
#
_cell.length_a   1.000
_cell.length_b   1.000
_cell.length_c   1.000
_cell.angle_alpha   90.00
_cell.angle_beta   90.00
_cell.angle_gamma   90.00
#
_symmetry.space_group_name_H-M   'P 1'
#
loop_
_entity.id
_entity.type
_entity.pdbx_description
1 polymer ?
#
loop_
_entity_poly.entity_id
_entity_poly.type
_entity_poly.pdbx_seq_one_letter_code
_entity_poly.pdbx_strand_id
1 'polypeptide(L)'
;TVSLNKSTTNKQLQYLGLQDILQNSSLLVDPNDDTLSIVVLLMSPKSRGRVWLSSSNPFDKPRMDPNFFDHPHDLKTVIEGIQLGIRMGESRSLAKYGPQIDRTPIAGCEHLIFGSDEYWRCSIRQQGSALGHQCGTCKMGPKSDPGAVVNPELQVHGVKNLRVADASILPGPLAGHPNAALFMVGEKVSDSIKEYWNG
;
A
#
# COMPACT_ATOMS: atom_id res chain seq x y z
N THR A 1 1.93 7.83 9.05
CA THR A 1 2.48 7.19 10.27
C THR A 1 2.25 8.12 11.44
N VAL A 2 1.91 7.59 12.61
CA VAL A 2 1.92 8.34 13.87
C VAL A 2 3.10 7.83 14.68
N SER A 3 4.07 8.69 14.95
CA SER A 3 5.28 8.35 15.70
C SER A 3 5.17 8.87 17.14
N LEU A 4 5.52 8.04 18.11
CA LEU A 4 5.44 8.34 19.56
C LEU A 4 6.82 8.08 20.22
N ASN A 5 7.40 9.04 20.97
CA ASN A 5 8.76 8.93 21.55
C ASN A 5 8.77 8.62 23.08
N LYS A 6 9.69 7.72 23.56
CA LYS A 6 10.52 7.82 24.81
C LYS A 6 11.56 6.67 25.00
N SER A 7 12.85 6.99 25.23
CA SER A 7 14.14 6.19 25.25
C SER A 7 14.24 4.74 25.82
N THR A 8 15.24 3.97 25.29
CA THR A 8 15.77 2.56 25.48
C THR A 8 15.46 1.35 24.49
N THR A 9 16.34 1.21 23.46
CA THR A 9 17.08 0.00 22.95
C THR A 9 16.55 -0.85 21.79
N ASN A 10 17.44 -1.02 20.78
CA ASN A 10 17.33 -1.82 19.54
C ASN A 10 18.15 -3.13 19.58
N LYS A 11 17.64 -4.24 19.00
CA LYS A 11 18.45 -5.41 18.57
C LYS A 11 18.01 -6.10 17.27
N GLN A 12 16.86 -5.77 16.67
CA GLN A 12 16.35 -6.56 15.53
C GLN A 12 16.74 -6.05 14.13
N LEU A 13 17.04 -4.77 13.96
CA LEU A 13 17.13 -4.16 12.61
C LEU A 13 18.52 -4.19 11.97
N GLN A 14 19.57 -4.61 12.70
CA GLN A 14 20.90 -4.83 12.13
C GLN A 14 20.99 -6.07 11.23
N TYR A 15 20.05 -7.01 11.33
CA TYR A 15 20.15 -8.31 10.66
C TYR A 15 19.78 -8.32 9.16
N LEU A 16 19.14 -7.27 8.63
CA LEU A 16 18.54 -7.33 7.28
C LEU A 16 19.30 -6.58 6.18
N GLY A 17 20.37 -5.83 6.47
CA GLY A 17 21.25 -5.24 5.43
C GLY A 17 20.58 -4.20 4.51
N LEU A 18 19.45 -3.61 4.91
CA LEU A 18 18.68 -2.66 4.10
C LEU A 18 19.00 -1.18 4.41
N GLN A 19 20.24 -0.86 4.76
CA GLN A 19 20.62 0.48 5.25
C GLN A 19 20.44 1.59 4.19
N ASP A 20 20.53 1.26 2.91
CA ASP A 20 20.50 2.25 1.82
C ASP A 20 19.09 2.67 1.40
N ILE A 21 18.06 1.88 1.72
CA ILE A 21 16.65 2.25 1.47
C ILE A 21 16.16 3.30 2.48
N LEU A 22 16.91 3.48 3.57
CA LEU A 22 16.48 4.22 4.73
C LEU A 22 16.53 5.73 4.51
N GLN A 23 17.56 6.29 3.86
CA GLN A 23 17.89 7.74 3.93
C GLN A 23 16.77 8.73 3.51
N ASN A 24 15.71 8.28 2.82
CA ASN A 24 14.60 9.14 2.38
C ASN A 24 13.22 8.72 2.92
N SER A 25 13.15 7.84 3.92
CA SER A 25 11.88 7.33 4.45
C SER A 25 11.45 8.10 5.69
N SER A 26 10.21 8.60 5.73
CA SER A 26 9.59 9.12 6.96
C SER A 26 9.29 8.04 8.02
N LEU A 27 9.66 6.78 7.72
CA LEU A 27 9.72 5.67 8.68
C LEU A 27 11.07 5.60 9.42
N LEU A 28 12.02 6.48 9.09
CA LEU A 28 13.27 6.58 9.85
C LEU A 28 13.04 7.27 11.17
N VAL A 29 13.08 6.44 12.19
CA VAL A 29 13.31 6.86 13.57
C VAL A 29 14.82 6.95 13.74
N ASP A 30 15.31 8.00 14.43
CA ASP A 30 16.70 8.03 14.89
C ASP A 30 16.98 6.73 15.66
N PRO A 31 17.98 5.92 15.28
CA PRO A 31 18.26 4.66 15.98
C PRO A 31 18.60 4.83 17.47
N ASN A 32 18.86 6.07 17.92
CA ASN A 32 19.06 6.43 19.32
C ASN A 32 17.77 6.84 20.06
N ASP A 33 16.67 7.08 19.33
CA ASP A 33 15.35 7.36 19.89
C ASP A 33 14.49 6.11 19.96
N ASP A 34 13.80 5.94 21.08
CA ASP A 34 12.77 4.92 21.18
C ASP A 34 11.47 5.47 20.63
N THR A 35 11.04 4.85 19.54
CA THR A 35 9.80 5.26 18.90
C THR A 35 8.87 4.09 18.70
N LEU A 36 7.64 4.28 19.16
CA LEU A 36 6.50 3.50 18.76
C LEU A 36 5.87 4.15 17.53
N SER A 37 5.91 3.45 16.40
CA SER A 37 5.27 3.89 15.15
C SER A 37 3.97 3.13 14.92
N ILE A 38 2.89 3.86 14.70
CA ILE A 38 1.60 3.32 14.24
C ILE A 38 1.45 3.68 12.76
N VAL A 39 1.52 2.67 11.91
CA VAL A 39 1.34 2.81 10.46
C VAL A 39 -0.14 2.57 10.12
N VAL A 40 -0.77 3.55 9.48
CA VAL A 40 -2.16 3.47 9.03
C VAL A 40 -2.15 3.08 7.55
N LEU A 41 -2.77 1.95 7.24
CA LEU A 41 -2.87 1.41 5.87
C LEU A 41 -4.33 1.39 5.43
N LEU A 42 -4.60 1.92 4.23
CA LEU A 42 -5.92 1.85 3.62
C LEU A 42 -6.07 0.54 2.85
N MET A 43 -6.79 -0.43 3.44
CA MET A 43 -6.88 -1.80 2.92
C MET A 43 -7.84 -1.96 1.73
N SER A 44 -8.85 -1.09 1.60
CA SER A 44 -9.88 -1.18 0.56
C SER A 44 -10.14 0.20 -0.06
N PRO A 45 -9.16 0.76 -0.79
CA PRO A 45 -9.31 2.06 -1.43
C PRO A 45 -10.41 2.03 -2.50
N LYS A 46 -11.12 3.14 -2.63
CA LYS A 46 -12.09 3.38 -3.72
C LYS A 46 -11.44 4.06 -4.92
N SER A 47 -10.38 4.84 -4.71
CA SER A 47 -9.60 5.46 -5.79
C SER A 47 -9.00 4.38 -6.69
N ARG A 48 -8.90 4.68 -7.99
CA ARG A 48 -8.34 3.78 -9.00
C ARG A 48 -7.33 4.54 -9.84
N GLY A 49 -6.14 3.95 -9.97
CA GLY A 49 -5.08 4.42 -10.83
C GLY A 49 -5.06 3.69 -12.17
N ARG A 50 -4.04 4.00 -12.96
CA ARG A 50 -3.80 3.43 -14.29
C ARG A 50 -2.30 3.33 -14.58
N VAL A 51 -1.97 2.36 -15.42
CA VAL A 51 -0.64 2.17 -16.01
C VAL A 51 -0.81 2.04 -17.52
N TRP A 52 0.06 2.69 -18.28
CA TRP A 52 0.02 2.63 -19.74
C TRP A 52 1.41 2.79 -20.35
N LEU A 53 1.54 2.33 -21.60
CA LEU A 53 2.79 2.45 -22.34
C LEU A 53 3.08 3.93 -22.62
N SER A 54 4.35 4.31 -22.47
CA SER A 54 4.82 5.65 -22.83
C SER A 54 5.18 5.76 -24.32
N SER A 55 5.51 4.63 -24.95
CA SER A 55 5.87 4.50 -26.36
C SER A 55 5.62 3.06 -26.86
N SER A 56 5.96 2.77 -28.11
CA SER A 56 5.96 1.41 -28.67
C SER A 56 7.23 0.60 -28.34
N ASN A 57 8.24 1.19 -27.71
CA ASN A 57 9.46 0.49 -27.31
C ASN A 57 9.23 -0.22 -25.96
N PRO A 58 9.31 -1.56 -25.89
CA PRO A 58 9.04 -2.29 -24.65
C PRO A 58 10.09 -2.05 -23.54
N PHE A 59 11.23 -1.45 -23.86
CA PHE A 59 12.27 -1.09 -22.87
C PHE A 59 12.03 0.28 -22.23
N ASP A 60 11.11 1.08 -22.75
CA ASP A 60 10.78 2.37 -22.16
C ASP A 60 9.93 2.15 -20.90
N LYS A 61 10.22 2.93 -19.84
CA LYS A 61 9.44 2.84 -18.60
C LYS A 61 7.97 3.20 -18.86
N PRO A 62 7.01 2.45 -18.31
CA PRO A 62 5.60 2.78 -18.44
C PRO A 62 5.28 4.07 -17.70
N ARG A 63 4.18 4.72 -18.09
CA ARG A 63 3.57 5.77 -17.28
C ARG A 63 2.70 5.12 -16.22
N MET A 64 2.79 5.63 -15.00
CA MET A 64 1.99 5.19 -13.87
C MET A 64 1.36 6.39 -13.20
N ASP A 65 0.07 6.30 -12.95
CA ASP A 65 -0.71 7.29 -12.22
C ASP A 65 -1.56 6.55 -11.19
N PRO A 66 -1.10 6.44 -9.93
CA PRO A 66 -1.84 5.73 -8.89
C PRO A 66 -3.16 6.40 -8.52
N ASN A 67 -3.31 7.69 -8.83
CA ASN A 67 -4.50 8.50 -8.53
C ASN A 67 -4.92 8.39 -7.04
N PHE A 68 -3.95 8.52 -6.13
CA PHE A 68 -4.21 8.38 -4.69
C PHE A 68 -5.16 9.46 -4.19
N PHE A 69 -6.12 9.05 -3.35
CA PHE A 69 -7.07 9.92 -2.66
C PHE A 69 -8.01 10.73 -3.57
N ASP A 70 -8.15 10.35 -4.83
CA ASP A 70 -9.15 10.92 -5.75
C ASP A 70 -10.57 10.75 -5.22
N HIS A 71 -10.88 9.54 -4.70
CA HIS A 71 -12.16 9.32 -4.04
C HIS A 71 -12.12 9.88 -2.60
N PRO A 72 -13.01 10.82 -2.22
CA PRO A 72 -12.92 11.55 -0.95
C PRO A 72 -13.03 10.65 0.29
N HIS A 73 -13.72 9.51 0.17
CA HIS A 73 -13.80 8.48 1.21
C HIS A 73 -12.43 7.98 1.66
N ASP A 74 -11.47 7.80 0.74
CA ASP A 74 -10.18 7.21 1.06
C ASP A 74 -9.40 8.12 2.02
N LEU A 75 -9.39 9.41 1.74
CA LEU A 75 -8.74 10.40 2.58
C LEU A 75 -9.41 10.48 3.96
N LYS A 76 -10.76 10.47 3.99
CA LYS A 76 -11.52 10.46 5.25
C LYS A 76 -11.18 9.25 6.11
N THR A 77 -11.16 8.05 5.53
CA THR A 77 -10.84 6.80 6.25
C THR A 77 -9.43 6.83 6.82
N VAL A 78 -8.44 7.36 6.09
CA VAL A 78 -7.07 7.48 6.61
C VAL A 78 -6.99 8.46 7.78
N ILE A 79 -7.69 9.59 7.72
CA ILE A 79 -7.74 10.56 8.83
C ILE A 79 -8.36 9.92 10.09
N GLU A 80 -9.46 9.19 9.95
CA GLU A 80 -10.07 8.44 11.05
C GLU A 80 -9.10 7.40 11.64
N GLY A 81 -8.33 6.72 10.79
CA GLY A 81 -7.27 5.79 11.21
C GLY A 81 -6.13 6.46 11.97
N ILE A 82 -5.69 7.67 11.55
CA ILE A 82 -4.69 8.47 12.27
C ILE A 82 -5.21 8.83 13.67
N GLN A 83 -6.44 9.32 13.75
CA GLN A 83 -7.06 9.67 15.03
C GLN A 83 -7.20 8.46 15.95
N LEU A 84 -7.50 7.28 15.39
CA LEU A 84 -7.50 6.03 16.15
C LEU A 84 -6.11 5.68 16.66
N GLY A 85 -5.08 5.79 15.82
CA GLY A 85 -3.69 5.56 16.21
C GLY A 85 -3.23 6.46 17.36
N ILE A 86 -3.61 7.75 17.32
CA ILE A 86 -3.36 8.69 18.42
C ILE A 86 -4.03 8.22 19.72
N ARG A 87 -5.33 7.90 19.68
CA ARG A 87 -6.05 7.37 20.85
C ARG A 87 -5.46 6.08 21.39
N MET A 88 -4.94 5.22 20.52
CA MET A 88 -4.22 4.00 20.93
C MET A 88 -2.94 4.36 21.68
N GLY A 89 -2.15 5.31 21.16
CA GLY A 89 -0.96 5.86 21.81
C GLY A 89 -1.23 6.42 23.21
N GLU A 90 -2.34 7.14 23.36
CA GLU A 90 -2.75 7.77 24.62
C GLU A 90 -3.49 6.81 25.59
N SER A 91 -3.63 5.54 25.22
CA SER A 91 -4.38 4.57 26.01
C SER A 91 -3.74 4.29 27.37
N ARG A 92 -4.56 3.91 28.37
CA ARG A 92 -4.09 3.54 29.72
C ARG A 92 -3.04 2.42 29.68
N SER A 93 -3.16 1.48 28.75
CA SER A 93 -2.21 0.37 28.59
C SER A 93 -0.81 0.85 28.19
N LEU A 94 -0.72 1.96 27.44
CA LEU A 94 0.54 2.56 27.03
C LEU A 94 1.02 3.68 27.96
N ALA A 95 0.16 4.18 28.86
CA ALA A 95 0.49 5.27 29.79
C ALA A 95 1.77 5.02 30.61
N LYS A 96 2.05 3.77 31.00
CA LYS A 96 3.29 3.41 31.74
C LYS A 96 4.58 3.68 30.96
N TYR A 97 4.52 3.73 29.64
CA TYR A 97 5.65 4.07 28.77
C TYR A 97 5.77 5.58 28.53
N GLY A 98 4.74 6.36 28.93
CA GLY A 98 4.70 7.81 28.74
C GLY A 98 4.91 8.27 27.30
N PRO A 99 4.23 7.67 26.29
CA PRO A 99 4.43 8.04 24.90
C PRO A 99 4.04 9.50 24.67
N GLN A 100 4.87 10.23 23.93
CA GLN A 100 4.55 11.57 23.46
C GLN A 100 4.42 11.56 21.95
N ILE A 101 3.34 12.15 21.43
CA ILE A 101 3.16 12.32 20.00
C ILE A 101 4.26 13.22 19.46
N ASP A 102 4.94 12.78 18.41
CA ASP A 102 5.81 13.65 17.64
C ASP A 102 4.97 14.71 16.93
N ARG A 103 5.18 15.98 17.33
CA ARG A 103 4.49 17.14 16.79
C ARG A 103 5.34 17.93 15.80
N THR A 104 6.47 17.36 15.37
CA THR A 104 7.31 17.97 14.34
C THR A 104 6.45 18.29 13.12
N PRO A 105 6.37 19.56 12.69
CA PRO A 105 5.53 19.94 11.57
C PRO A 105 5.98 19.25 10.28
N ILE A 106 5.01 18.80 9.50
CA ILE A 106 5.29 18.22 8.18
C ILE A 106 5.62 19.34 7.21
N ALA A 107 6.69 19.14 6.43
CA ALA A 107 7.13 20.09 5.40
C ALA A 107 5.97 20.47 4.45
N GLY A 108 5.72 21.76 4.29
CA GLY A 108 4.62 22.31 3.49
C GLY A 108 3.26 22.39 4.21
N CYS A 109 3.17 21.94 5.47
CA CYS A 109 1.96 21.98 6.29
C CYS A 109 2.14 22.79 7.59
N GLU A 110 3.25 23.52 7.74
CA GLU A 110 3.66 24.23 8.96
C GLU A 110 2.72 25.39 9.33
N HIS A 111 2.04 25.94 8.33
CA HIS A 111 1.07 27.02 8.49
C HIS A 111 -0.30 26.56 9.02
N LEU A 112 -0.51 25.24 9.16
CA LEU A 112 -1.77 24.64 9.61
C LEU A 112 -1.68 24.24 11.09
N ILE A 113 -2.80 24.33 11.80
CA ILE A 113 -2.87 23.94 13.21
C ILE A 113 -2.71 22.42 13.32
N PHE A 114 -1.65 21.96 14.02
CA PHE A 114 -1.41 20.54 14.25
C PHE A 114 -2.65 19.84 14.80
N GLY A 115 -2.99 18.70 14.21
CA GLY A 115 -4.13 17.89 14.63
C GLY A 115 -5.48 18.28 14.04
N SER A 116 -5.58 19.42 13.34
CA SER A 116 -6.77 19.81 12.59
C SER A 116 -7.00 18.89 11.37
N ASP A 117 -8.24 18.84 10.87
CA ASP A 117 -8.57 18.09 9.66
C ASP A 117 -7.74 18.57 8.45
N GLU A 118 -7.56 19.89 8.31
CA GLU A 118 -6.74 20.48 7.26
C GLU A 118 -5.27 20.06 7.36
N TYR A 119 -4.71 20.05 8.57
CA TYR A 119 -3.35 19.57 8.81
C TYR A 119 -3.18 18.11 8.40
N TRP A 120 -4.13 17.23 8.74
CA TRP A 120 -4.06 15.83 8.36
C TRP A 120 -4.21 15.62 6.85
N ARG A 121 -5.10 16.37 6.19
CA ARG A 121 -5.23 16.34 4.72
C ARG A 121 -3.93 16.75 4.04
N CYS A 122 -3.30 17.82 4.51
CA CYS A 122 -2.00 18.26 4.00
C CYS A 122 -0.93 17.18 4.24
N SER A 123 -0.84 16.68 5.48
CA SER A 123 0.15 15.67 5.88
C SER A 123 0.07 14.38 5.06
N ILE A 124 -1.15 13.90 4.79
CA ILE A 124 -1.39 12.69 3.99
C ILE A 124 -0.96 12.92 2.53
N ARG A 125 -1.14 14.12 1.98
CA ARG A 125 -0.68 14.43 0.61
C ARG A 125 0.84 14.54 0.50
N GLN A 126 1.50 15.05 1.53
CA GLN A 126 2.97 15.21 1.52
C GLN A 126 3.70 13.90 1.80
N GLN A 127 3.15 13.03 2.65
CA GLN A 127 3.85 11.82 3.12
C GLN A 127 3.19 10.51 2.75
N GLY A 128 1.97 10.54 2.22
CA GLY A 128 1.26 9.34 1.79
C GLY A 128 2.03 8.64 0.68
N SER A 129 2.27 7.35 0.86
CA SER A 129 3.04 6.54 -0.07
C SER A 129 2.42 5.15 -0.26
N ALA A 130 2.83 4.48 -1.34
CA ALA A 130 2.44 3.11 -1.61
C ALA A 130 3.27 2.13 -0.77
N LEU A 131 2.64 1.06 -0.26
CA LEU A 131 3.35 -0.06 0.40
C LEU A 131 3.93 -1.08 -0.61
N GLY A 132 3.72 -0.88 -1.92
CA GLY A 132 4.19 -1.81 -2.95
C GLY A 132 3.23 -2.97 -3.28
N HIS A 133 1.92 -2.80 -3.04
CA HIS A 133 0.90 -3.81 -3.33
C HIS A 133 0.04 -3.45 -4.57
N GLN A 134 0.67 -3.02 -5.67
CA GLN A 134 -0.03 -2.70 -6.91
C GLN A 134 -0.71 -3.95 -7.49
N CYS A 135 -1.95 -3.81 -7.94
CA CYS A 135 -2.76 -4.91 -8.45
C CYS A 135 -3.87 -4.42 -9.39
N GLY A 136 -4.57 -5.36 -10.03
CA GLY A 136 -5.82 -5.11 -10.76
C GLY A 136 -5.73 -4.46 -12.14
N THR A 137 -4.54 -4.37 -12.72
CA THR A 137 -4.34 -3.78 -14.06
C THR A 137 -4.77 -4.70 -15.20
N CYS A 138 -4.92 -6.01 -14.94
CA CYS A 138 -5.43 -7.02 -15.86
C CYS A 138 -6.57 -7.80 -15.21
N LYS A 139 -7.54 -7.07 -14.62
CA LYS A 139 -8.63 -7.59 -13.78
C LYS A 139 -9.25 -8.89 -14.32
N MET A 140 -9.33 -9.90 -13.46
CA MET A 140 -10.10 -11.11 -13.68
C MET A 140 -11.61 -10.82 -13.54
N GLY A 141 -12.40 -11.25 -14.51
CA GLY A 141 -13.85 -11.06 -14.50
C GLY A 141 -14.57 -11.73 -15.67
N PRO A 142 -15.91 -11.75 -15.64
CA PRO A 142 -16.71 -12.28 -16.74
C PRO A 142 -16.57 -11.41 -17.99
N LYS A 143 -16.83 -11.98 -19.17
CA LYS A 143 -16.79 -11.23 -20.45
C LYS A 143 -17.77 -10.04 -20.50
N SER A 144 -18.81 -10.06 -19.66
CA SER A 144 -19.77 -8.96 -19.51
C SER A 144 -19.23 -7.78 -18.69
N ASP A 145 -18.12 -7.95 -17.97
CA ASP A 145 -17.47 -6.86 -17.25
C ASP A 145 -16.54 -6.10 -18.21
N PRO A 146 -16.84 -4.84 -18.57
CA PRO A 146 -16.03 -4.08 -19.52
C PRO A 146 -14.62 -3.76 -19.00
N GLY A 147 -14.37 -3.88 -17.69
CA GLY A 147 -13.05 -3.74 -17.09
C GLY A 147 -12.26 -5.04 -16.99
N ALA A 148 -12.83 -6.19 -17.36
CA ALA A 148 -12.15 -7.47 -17.26
C ALA A 148 -11.19 -7.70 -18.45
N VAL A 149 -9.98 -8.14 -18.13
CA VAL A 149 -8.93 -8.48 -19.11
C VAL A 149 -8.77 -9.99 -19.24
N VAL A 150 -8.90 -10.73 -18.13
CA VAL A 150 -8.82 -12.19 -18.11
C VAL A 150 -10.10 -12.84 -17.58
N ASN A 151 -10.39 -14.05 -18.03
CA ASN A 151 -11.47 -14.90 -17.50
C ASN A 151 -11.04 -15.62 -16.19
N PRO A 152 -11.94 -16.37 -15.52
CA PRO A 152 -11.62 -17.14 -14.30
C PRO A 152 -10.50 -18.18 -14.48
N GLU A 153 -10.23 -18.61 -15.70
CA GLU A 153 -9.12 -19.50 -16.09
C GLU A 153 -7.82 -18.73 -16.39
N LEU A 154 -7.81 -17.41 -16.14
CA LEU A 154 -6.73 -16.46 -16.36
C LEU A 154 -6.32 -16.28 -17.83
N GLN A 155 -7.17 -16.69 -18.77
CA GLN A 155 -6.98 -16.50 -20.20
C GLN A 155 -7.40 -15.08 -20.60
N VAL A 156 -6.60 -14.44 -21.46
CA VAL A 156 -6.90 -13.10 -21.96
C VAL A 156 -8.12 -13.16 -22.88
N HIS A 157 -9.11 -12.32 -22.62
CA HIS A 157 -10.32 -12.26 -23.43
C HIS A 157 -9.98 -11.95 -24.89
N GLY A 158 -10.42 -12.82 -25.80
CA GLY A 158 -10.23 -12.64 -27.25
C GLY A 158 -8.84 -13.03 -27.78
N VAL A 159 -7.90 -13.47 -26.93
CA VAL A 159 -6.57 -13.90 -27.34
C VAL A 159 -6.37 -15.37 -27.00
N LYS A 160 -5.99 -16.18 -27.99
CA LYS A 160 -5.73 -17.62 -27.79
C LYS A 160 -4.33 -17.84 -27.23
N ASN A 161 -4.16 -18.90 -26.43
CA ASN A 161 -2.88 -19.36 -25.90
C ASN A 161 -2.10 -18.30 -25.09
N LEU A 162 -2.80 -17.34 -24.47
CA LEU A 162 -2.20 -16.31 -23.62
C LEU A 162 -2.94 -16.24 -22.27
N ARG A 163 -2.17 -16.22 -21.19
CA ARG A 163 -2.67 -16.05 -19.82
C ARG A 163 -1.87 -14.97 -19.08
N VAL A 164 -2.46 -14.38 -18.04
CA VAL A 164 -1.78 -13.48 -17.09
C VAL A 164 -1.94 -14.07 -15.69
N ALA A 165 -0.85 -14.23 -14.94
CA ALA A 165 -0.88 -14.90 -13.63
C ALA A 165 0.03 -14.21 -12.62
N ASP A 166 -0.34 -12.99 -12.23
CA ASP A 166 0.32 -12.19 -11.19
C ASP A 166 -0.73 -11.32 -10.48
N ALA A 167 -0.29 -10.33 -9.67
CA ALA A 167 -1.19 -9.45 -8.93
C ALA A 167 -2.13 -8.60 -9.82
N SER A 168 -1.81 -8.43 -11.10
CA SER A 168 -2.63 -7.65 -12.04
C SER A 168 -4.03 -8.24 -12.22
N ILE A 169 -4.22 -9.55 -12.00
CA ILE A 169 -5.52 -10.22 -12.18
C ILE A 169 -6.48 -9.97 -11.02
N LEU A 170 -5.99 -9.52 -9.86
CA LEU A 170 -6.84 -9.34 -8.68
C LEU A 170 -7.92 -8.28 -8.96
N PRO A 171 -9.22 -8.56 -8.71
CA PRO A 171 -10.27 -7.57 -8.96
C PRO A 171 -10.18 -6.30 -8.11
N GLY A 172 -9.41 -6.35 -7.03
CA GLY A 172 -9.06 -5.23 -6.18
C GLY A 172 -8.04 -5.64 -5.12
N PRO A 173 -7.59 -4.68 -4.29
CA PRO A 173 -6.63 -4.96 -3.22
C PRO A 173 -7.17 -5.97 -2.21
N LEU A 174 -6.28 -6.83 -1.72
CA LEU A 174 -6.58 -7.76 -0.65
C LEU A 174 -6.38 -7.09 0.71
N ALA A 175 -7.19 -7.50 1.69
CA ALA A 175 -7.01 -7.11 3.08
C ALA A 175 -5.84 -7.88 3.73
N GLY A 176 -4.62 -7.65 3.25
CA GLY A 176 -3.39 -8.24 3.77
C GLY A 176 -2.22 -8.12 2.79
N HIS A 177 -1.10 -8.74 3.14
CA HIS A 177 0.03 -8.88 2.22
C HIS A 177 -0.34 -9.86 1.10
N PRO A 178 -0.13 -9.50 -0.19
CA PRO A 178 -0.63 -10.30 -1.29
C PRO A 178 0.17 -11.59 -1.54
N ASN A 179 1.39 -11.72 -0.99
CA ASN A 179 2.32 -12.81 -1.29
C ASN A 179 1.68 -14.20 -1.25
N ALA A 180 0.98 -14.54 -0.15
CA ALA A 180 0.32 -15.82 -0.02
C ALA A 180 -0.76 -16.05 -1.09
N ALA A 181 -1.55 -15.02 -1.39
CA ALA A 181 -2.56 -15.10 -2.45
C ALA A 181 -1.93 -15.26 -3.84
N LEU A 182 -0.78 -14.62 -4.10
CA LEU A 182 -0.08 -14.74 -5.38
C LEU A 182 0.54 -16.13 -5.56
N PHE A 183 1.05 -16.75 -4.49
CA PHE A 183 1.45 -18.17 -4.55
C PHE A 183 0.26 -19.06 -4.91
N MET A 184 -0.90 -18.85 -4.28
CA MET A 184 -2.11 -19.61 -4.60
C MET A 184 -2.60 -19.41 -6.04
N VAL A 185 -2.47 -18.20 -6.59
CA VAL A 185 -2.75 -17.94 -8.01
C VAL A 185 -1.81 -18.76 -8.90
N GLY A 186 -0.52 -18.78 -8.58
CA GLY A 186 0.49 -19.58 -9.28
C GLY A 186 0.22 -21.09 -9.25
N GLU A 187 -0.07 -21.64 -8.07
CA GLU A 187 -0.43 -23.05 -7.91
C GLU A 187 -1.68 -23.41 -8.73
N LYS A 188 -2.75 -22.62 -8.59
CA LYS A 188 -4.01 -22.87 -9.29
C LYS A 188 -3.85 -22.79 -10.81
N VAL A 189 -3.11 -21.82 -11.34
CA VAL A 189 -2.93 -21.69 -12.79
C VAL A 189 -2.05 -22.81 -13.34
N SER A 190 -1.05 -23.26 -12.57
CA SER A 190 -0.19 -24.38 -12.94
C SER A 190 -1.00 -25.64 -13.20
N ASP A 191 -1.92 -25.98 -12.28
CA ASP A 191 -2.78 -27.15 -12.45
C ASP A 191 -3.78 -26.99 -13.60
N SER A 192 -4.41 -25.82 -13.73
CA SER A 192 -5.29 -25.53 -14.88
C SER A 192 -4.58 -25.61 -16.23
N ILE A 193 -3.30 -25.25 -16.30
CA ILE A 193 -2.49 -25.39 -17.51
C ILE A 193 -2.21 -26.87 -17.79
N LYS A 194 -1.79 -27.65 -16.79
CA LYS A 194 -1.55 -29.10 -16.96
C LYS A 194 -2.81 -29.82 -17.44
N GLU A 195 -3.96 -29.54 -16.84
CA GLU A 195 -5.25 -30.13 -17.23
C GLU A 195 -5.60 -29.80 -18.69
N TYR A 196 -5.40 -28.54 -19.11
CA TYR A 196 -5.68 -28.12 -20.49
C TYR A 196 -4.82 -28.83 -21.54
N TRP A 197 -3.58 -29.22 -21.20
CA TRP A 197 -2.67 -29.88 -22.12
C TRP A 197 -2.65 -31.41 -22.03
N ASN A 198 -3.10 -31.97 -20.90
CA ASN A 198 -3.16 -33.42 -20.69
C ASN A 198 -4.54 -34.02 -21.00
N GLY A 199 -5.59 -33.20 -21.08
CA GLY A 199 -6.94 -33.59 -21.52
C GLY A 199 -7.12 -33.43 -23.02
#